data_AF-X1CYH2-F1
#
_entry.id   AF-X1CYH2-F1
#
_cell.length_a   1.000
_cell.length_b   1.000
_cell.length_c   1.000
_cell.angle_alpha   90.00
_cell.angle_beta   90.00
_cell.angle_gamma   90.00
#
_symmetry.space_group_name_H-M   'P 1'
#
loop_
_entity.id
_entity.type
_entity.pdbx_description
1 polymer ?
#
loop_
_entity_poly.entity_id
_entity_poly.type
_entity_poly.pdbx_seq_one_letter_code
_entity_poly.pdbx_strand_id
1 'polypeptide(L)'
;MSTNAMTIVNTADNTRLTTVLLDDVDLGAANPWGLECTDDGKYICVAHSGTHEISVIDRVAMHEKIDMVVKGEKVSDVSSSIEDIPNDLSFLVGIRRRIKLTGNGPRNLTMIGTKAYVCEYFTDSIGVVDISPDIRPNAMSIALGPKVEMDDVRKGEMFFYDASLCFQKWLSCATCHP
;
A
#
# COMPACT_ATOMS: atom_id res chain seq x y z
N MET A 1 0.52 17.31 7.76
CA MET A 1 0.62 16.65 6.44
C MET A 1 -0.23 15.39 6.53
N SER A 2 -1.03 15.05 5.52
CA SER A 2 -1.78 13.79 5.54
C SER A 2 -0.79 12.64 5.42
N THR A 3 -0.95 11.61 6.26
CA THR A 3 -0.20 10.36 6.17
C THR A 3 -1.17 9.23 5.87
N ASN A 4 -0.69 8.27 5.09
CA ASN A 4 -1.38 7.07 4.68
C ASN A 4 -0.93 5.94 5.61
N ALA A 5 -1.86 5.14 6.13
CA ALA A 5 -1.53 4.19 7.19
C ALA A 5 -2.38 2.92 7.14
N MET A 6 -1.87 1.90 7.80
CA MET A 6 -2.54 0.64 8.09
C MET A 6 -2.66 0.49 9.61
N THR A 7 -3.81 0.09 10.12
CA THR A 7 -4.00 -0.20 11.55
C THR A 7 -4.10 -1.69 11.79
N ILE A 8 -3.37 -2.17 12.79
CA ILE A 8 -3.39 -3.56 13.25
C ILE A 8 -4.32 -3.63 14.47
N VAL A 9 -5.34 -4.47 14.38
CA VAL A 9 -6.34 -4.67 15.43
C VAL A 9 -6.32 -6.14 15.84
N ASN A 10 -6.27 -6.39 17.15
CA ASN A 10 -6.48 -7.71 17.69
C ASN A 10 -7.98 -8.00 17.73
N THR A 11 -8.41 -9.02 16.98
CA THR A 11 -9.83 -9.38 16.85
C THR A 11 -10.34 -10.20 18.02
N ALA A 12 -9.46 -10.82 18.82
CA ALA A 12 -9.87 -11.61 19.98
C ALA A 12 -10.41 -10.74 21.13
N ASP A 13 -9.86 -9.53 21.29
CA ASP A 13 -10.21 -8.60 22.36
C ASP A 13 -10.69 -7.22 21.86
N ASN A 14 -10.79 -7.04 20.54
CA ASN A 14 -11.18 -5.79 19.88
C ASN A 14 -10.29 -4.59 20.24
N THR A 15 -9.01 -4.84 20.49
CA THR A 15 -8.05 -3.77 20.82
C THR A 15 -7.21 -3.37 19.62
N ARG A 16 -6.88 -2.07 19.53
CA ARG A 16 -5.90 -1.58 18.56
C ARG A 16 -4.50 -1.90 19.07
N LEU A 17 -3.74 -2.69 18.32
CA LEU A 17 -2.33 -2.92 18.62
C LEU A 17 -1.52 -1.66 18.31
N THR A 18 -1.45 -1.26 17.04
CA THR A 18 -0.80 -0.01 16.62
C THR A 18 -1.24 0.38 15.20
N THR A 19 -0.82 1.56 14.76
CA THR A 19 -0.96 2.05 13.38
C THR A 19 0.42 2.22 12.78
N VAL A 20 0.62 1.74 11.56
CA VAL A 20 1.89 1.78 10.83
C VAL A 20 1.71 2.66 9.59
N LEU A 21 2.60 3.64 9.41
CA LEU A 21 2.59 4.49 8.23
C LEU A 21 3.03 3.72 6.99
N LEU A 22 2.34 3.98 5.88
CA LEU A 22 2.59 3.44 4.56
C LEU A 22 3.36 4.44 3.68
N ASP A 23 3.57 5.67 4.10
CA ASP A 23 4.47 6.57 3.40
C ASP A 23 5.94 6.23 3.73
N ASP A 24 6.84 6.61 2.84
CA ASP A 24 8.27 6.70 3.16
C ASP A 24 8.63 8.16 3.46
N VAL A 25 9.81 8.42 4.02
CA VAL A 25 10.24 9.76 4.47
C VAL A 25 10.12 10.83 3.36
N ASP A 26 10.41 10.46 2.11
CA ASP A 26 10.45 11.35 0.95
C ASP A 26 9.49 10.94 -0.18
N LEU A 27 8.62 9.94 0.06
CA LEU A 27 7.71 9.41 -0.95
C LEU A 27 6.39 8.94 -0.34
N GLY A 28 5.31 9.61 -0.72
CA GLY A 28 3.96 9.24 -0.29
C GLY A 28 3.45 7.94 -0.88
N ALA A 29 2.51 7.31 -0.19
CA ALA A 29 1.72 6.16 -0.65
C ALA A 29 0.24 6.53 -0.63
N ALA A 30 -0.09 7.58 -1.38
CA ALA A 30 -1.41 8.18 -1.35
C ALA A 30 -2.54 7.22 -1.70
N ASN A 31 -3.61 7.35 -0.94
CA ASN A 31 -4.89 6.67 -1.11
C ASN A 31 -4.77 5.13 -1.04
N PRO A 32 -4.35 4.55 0.11
CA PRO A 32 -4.52 3.13 0.36
C PRO A 32 -6.00 2.73 0.17
N TRP A 33 -6.23 1.58 -0.46
CA TRP A 33 -7.59 1.14 -0.81
C TRP A 33 -7.87 -0.29 -0.35
N GLY A 34 -7.41 -1.29 -1.09
CA GLY A 34 -7.50 -2.70 -0.72
C GLY A 34 -6.28 -3.17 0.05
N LEU A 35 -6.46 -4.16 0.93
CA LEU A 35 -5.40 -4.86 1.64
C LEU A 35 -5.70 -6.36 1.63
N GLU A 36 -4.69 -7.18 1.39
CA GLU A 36 -4.81 -8.64 1.44
C GLU A 36 -3.56 -9.29 2.03
N CYS A 37 -3.70 -10.47 2.63
CA CYS A 37 -2.55 -11.28 3.06
C CYS A 37 -2.26 -12.39 2.04
N THR A 38 -1.01 -12.83 1.99
CA THR A 38 -0.69 -14.12 1.39
C THR A 38 -1.29 -15.26 2.22
N ASP A 39 -1.58 -16.40 1.59
CA ASP A 39 -2.20 -17.57 2.26
C ASP A 39 -1.37 -18.09 3.46
N ASP A 40 -0.05 -17.97 3.38
CA ASP A 40 0.88 -18.32 4.47
C ASP A 40 0.97 -17.23 5.55
N GLY A 41 0.31 -16.09 5.35
CA GLY A 41 0.34 -14.93 6.22
C GLY A 41 1.70 -14.23 6.27
N LYS A 42 2.64 -14.52 5.37
CA LYS A 42 3.99 -13.96 5.45
C LYS A 42 4.03 -12.49 5.01
N TYR A 43 3.28 -12.17 3.97
CA TYR A 43 3.22 -10.84 3.39
C TYR A 43 1.83 -10.22 3.50
N ILE A 44 1.82 -8.92 3.79
CA ILE A 44 0.66 -8.04 3.62
C ILE A 44 0.85 -7.24 2.34
N CYS A 45 -0.17 -7.23 1.49
CA CYS A 45 -0.21 -6.44 0.27
C CYS A 45 -1.23 -5.31 0.40
N VAL A 46 -0.84 -4.07 0.10
CA VAL A 46 -1.72 -2.90 0.16
C VAL A 46 -1.73 -2.19 -1.19
N ALA A 47 -2.91 -2.01 -1.77
CA ALA A 47 -3.09 -1.24 -3.00
C ALA A 47 -3.12 0.26 -2.70
N HIS A 48 -2.37 1.03 -3.48
CA HIS A 48 -2.29 2.49 -3.39
C HIS A 48 -2.87 3.13 -4.64
N SER A 49 -4.13 3.55 -4.58
CA SER A 49 -4.85 3.99 -5.76
C SER A 49 -4.21 5.24 -6.36
N GLY A 50 -3.70 6.15 -5.52
CA GLY A 50 -3.12 7.43 -5.95
C GLY A 50 -1.73 7.31 -6.53
N THR A 51 -0.96 6.29 -6.18
CA THR A 51 0.42 6.10 -6.69
C THR A 51 0.53 4.99 -7.73
N HIS A 52 -0.56 4.27 -8.00
CA HIS A 52 -0.71 3.17 -8.96
C HIS A 52 0.32 2.06 -8.75
N GLU A 53 0.37 1.57 -7.53
CA GLU A 53 1.29 0.52 -7.09
C GLU A 53 0.67 -0.27 -5.93
N ILE A 54 1.32 -1.38 -5.59
CA ILE A 54 1.08 -2.09 -4.34
C ILE A 54 2.31 -1.98 -3.43
N SER A 55 2.07 -1.97 -2.13
CA SER A 55 3.10 -2.30 -1.15
C SER A 55 3.05 -3.79 -0.84
N VAL A 56 4.22 -4.41 -0.71
CA VAL A 56 4.40 -5.77 -0.19
C VAL A 56 5.23 -5.64 1.07
N ILE A 57 4.63 -5.92 2.21
CA ILE A 57 5.21 -5.75 3.55
C ILE A 57 5.44 -7.14 4.14
N ASP A 58 6.66 -7.43 4.59
CA ASP A 58 6.94 -8.63 5.38
C ASP A 58 6.27 -8.49 6.75
N ARG A 59 5.15 -9.20 6.92
CA ARG A 59 4.32 -9.13 8.13
C ARG A 59 5.09 -9.67 9.32
N VAL A 60 5.84 -10.76 9.13
CA VAL A 60 6.56 -11.42 10.23
C VAL A 60 7.59 -10.45 10.79
N ALA A 61 8.43 -9.88 9.93
CA ALA A 61 9.43 -8.90 10.33
C ALA A 61 8.80 -7.62 10.92
N MET A 62 7.65 -7.18 10.39
CA MET A 62 6.91 -6.05 10.96
C MET A 62 6.45 -6.33 12.40
N HIS A 63 5.87 -7.50 12.67
CA HIS A 63 5.45 -7.88 14.02
C HIS A 63 6.64 -8.08 14.96
N GLU A 64 7.75 -8.64 14.48
CA GLU A 64 9.00 -8.72 15.27
C GLU A 64 9.49 -7.32 15.69
N LYS A 65 9.46 -6.33 14.79
CA LYS A 65 9.78 -4.94 15.14
C LYS A 65 8.81 -4.37 16.19
N ILE A 66 7.52 -4.65 16.09
CA ILE A 66 6.53 -4.22 17.09
C ILE A 66 6.84 -4.85 18.46
N ASP A 67 7.13 -6.15 18.49
CA ASP A 67 7.46 -6.87 19.73
C ASP A 67 8.73 -6.35 20.40
N MET A 68 9.75 -5.97 19.60
CA MET A 68 10.96 -5.30 20.10
C MET A 68 10.62 -3.95 20.76
N VAL A 69 9.79 -3.13 20.11
CA VAL A 69 9.35 -1.84 20.67
C VAL A 69 8.57 -2.01 21.97
N VAL A 70 7.69 -3.02 22.05
CA VAL A 70 6.94 -3.33 23.28
C VAL A 70 7.87 -3.74 24.44
N LYS A 71 9.04 -4.32 24.13
CA LYS A 71 10.09 -4.62 25.12
C LYS A 71 10.98 -3.41 25.47
N GLY A 72 10.72 -2.25 24.87
CA GLY A 72 11.50 -1.02 25.06
C GLY A 72 12.77 -0.97 24.21
N GLU A 73 12.89 -1.81 23.18
CA GLU A 73 14.02 -1.78 22.25
C GLU A 73 13.77 -0.75 21.14
N LYS A 74 14.82 0.01 20.79
CA LYS A 74 14.77 1.00 19.71
C LYS A 74 14.90 0.32 18.35
N VAL A 75 13.90 0.48 17.47
CA VAL A 75 13.89 -0.14 16.11
C VAL A 75 14.07 0.86 14.96
N SER A 76 14.06 2.16 15.26
CA SER A 76 14.40 3.27 14.37
C SER A 76 14.78 4.49 15.20
N ASP A 77 15.16 5.60 14.57
CA ASP A 77 15.42 6.85 15.30
C ASP A 77 14.21 7.46 15.99
N VAL A 78 13.00 7.01 15.63
CA VAL A 78 11.73 7.50 16.17
C VAL A 78 11.13 6.48 17.14
N SER A 79 11.09 5.20 16.77
CA SER A 79 10.32 4.17 17.47
C SER A 79 11.10 3.52 18.62
N SER A 80 10.80 3.97 19.84
CA SER A 80 11.30 3.40 21.10
C SER A 80 10.18 2.93 22.05
N SER A 81 8.96 3.38 21.81
CA SER A 81 7.72 3.01 22.50
C SER A 81 6.61 2.75 21.46
N ILE A 82 5.54 2.06 21.86
CA ILE A 82 4.45 1.71 20.95
C ILE A 82 3.70 2.96 20.43
N GLU A 83 3.73 4.04 21.21
CA GLU A 83 3.16 5.35 20.89
C GLU A 83 3.92 6.09 19.78
N ASP A 84 5.18 5.72 19.54
CA ASP A 84 6.03 6.34 18.51
C ASP A 84 5.74 5.79 17.10
N ILE A 85 5.37 4.51 17.00
CA ILE A 85 5.18 3.79 15.72
C ILE A 85 4.24 4.53 14.76
N PRO A 86 3.09 5.09 15.18
CA PRO A 86 2.17 5.81 14.29
C PRO A 86 2.75 7.08 13.66
N ASN A 87 3.90 7.56 14.12
CA ASN A 87 4.58 8.75 13.59
C ASN A 87 5.91 8.41 12.89
N ASP A 88 6.27 7.14 12.79
CA ASP A 88 7.54 6.70 12.25
C ASP A 88 7.44 6.32 10.77
N LEU A 89 7.77 7.27 9.89
CA LEU A 89 7.86 7.07 8.45
C LEU A 89 8.95 6.07 8.03
N SER A 90 9.89 5.75 8.92
CA SER A 90 10.97 4.79 8.67
C SER A 90 10.64 3.38 9.17
N PHE A 91 9.47 3.17 9.80
CA PHE A 91 9.13 1.91 10.45
C PHE A 91 9.17 0.71 9.49
N LEU A 92 8.80 0.91 8.22
CA LEU A 92 8.77 -0.13 7.20
C LEU A 92 10.07 -0.26 6.37
N VAL A 93 11.11 0.54 6.65
CA VAL A 93 12.39 0.48 5.94
C VAL A 93 13.00 -0.92 6.06
N GLY A 94 13.41 -1.49 4.92
CA GLY A 94 14.03 -2.82 4.83
C GLY A 94 13.05 -3.98 4.81
N ILE A 95 11.78 -3.78 5.19
CA ILE A 95 10.75 -4.84 5.25
C ILE A 95 9.59 -4.62 4.28
N ARG A 96 9.61 -3.52 3.53
CA ARG A 96 8.61 -3.19 2.51
C ARG A 96 9.24 -3.06 1.13
N ARG A 97 8.53 -3.55 0.12
CA ARG A 97 8.77 -3.25 -1.29
C ARG A 97 7.55 -2.56 -1.90
N ARG A 98 7.78 -1.57 -2.74
CA ARG A 98 6.75 -0.98 -3.61
C ARG A 98 6.87 -1.57 -5.00
N ILE A 99 5.75 -2.03 -5.55
CA ILE A 99 5.68 -2.64 -6.88
C ILE A 99 4.73 -1.83 -7.74
N LYS A 100 5.29 -1.10 -8.70
CA LYS A 100 4.52 -0.34 -9.68
C LYS A 100 3.69 -1.28 -10.55
N LEU A 101 2.40 -0.96 -10.70
CA LEU A 101 1.50 -1.67 -11.60
C LEU A 101 1.49 -1.04 -13.00
N THR A 102 0.97 -1.78 -13.97
CA THR A 102 0.89 -1.32 -15.37
C THR A 102 -0.33 -0.42 -15.58
N GLY A 103 -1.45 -0.71 -14.92
CA GLY A 103 -2.67 0.09 -14.96
C GLY A 103 -2.78 1.11 -13.82
N ASN A 104 -3.88 1.87 -13.83
CA ASN A 104 -4.08 3.02 -12.95
C ASN A 104 -5.22 2.80 -11.95
N GLY A 105 -5.08 3.42 -10.78
CA GLY A 105 -6.08 3.38 -9.71
C GLY A 105 -6.31 1.96 -9.17
N PRO A 106 -5.28 1.25 -8.68
CA PRO A 106 -5.50 -0.02 -8.01
C PRO A 106 -6.46 0.15 -6.84
N ARG A 107 -7.50 -0.68 -6.81
CA ARG A 107 -8.53 -0.69 -5.77
C ARG A 107 -8.37 -1.93 -4.91
N ASN A 108 -9.28 -2.89 -5.05
CA ASN A 108 -9.20 -4.14 -4.32
C ASN A 108 -8.16 -5.08 -4.97
N LEU A 109 -7.62 -6.00 -4.18
CA LEU A 109 -6.70 -7.01 -4.65
C LEU A 109 -7.00 -8.37 -4.00
N THR A 110 -6.52 -9.43 -4.63
CA THR A 110 -6.55 -10.78 -4.07
C THR A 110 -5.25 -11.50 -4.36
N MET A 111 -4.89 -12.47 -3.53
CA MET A 111 -3.68 -13.27 -3.66
C MET A 111 -4.01 -14.70 -4.08
N ILE A 112 -3.22 -15.26 -5.00
CA ILE A 112 -3.20 -16.69 -5.28
C ILE A 112 -1.73 -17.13 -5.24
N GLY A 113 -1.34 -17.80 -4.15
CA GLY A 113 0.06 -18.04 -3.85
C GLY A 113 0.85 -16.73 -3.79
N THR A 114 1.88 -16.59 -4.62
CA THR A 114 2.71 -15.36 -4.70
C THR A 114 2.22 -14.36 -5.74
N LYS A 115 1.09 -14.59 -6.41
CA LYS A 115 0.57 -13.67 -7.42
C LYS A 115 -0.51 -12.79 -6.83
N ALA A 116 -0.29 -11.48 -6.93
CA ALA A 116 -1.29 -10.47 -6.66
C ALA A 116 -2.11 -10.18 -7.92
N TYR A 117 -3.43 -10.19 -7.78
CA TYR A 117 -4.39 -9.76 -8.80
C TYR A 117 -5.09 -8.51 -8.29
N VAL A 118 -4.97 -7.40 -9.01
CA VAL A 118 -5.36 -6.07 -8.53
C VAL A 118 -6.32 -5.43 -9.53
N CYS A 119 -7.45 -4.91 -9.06
CA CYS A 119 -8.39 -4.20 -9.92
C CYS A 119 -7.84 -2.80 -10.25
N GLU A 120 -7.49 -2.54 -11.50
CA GLU A 120 -6.95 -1.26 -11.98
C GLU A 120 -8.10 -0.41 -12.55
N TYR A 121 -8.76 0.32 -11.67
CA TYR A 121 -10.07 0.95 -11.91
C TYR A 121 -10.09 1.89 -13.12
N PHE A 122 -9.06 2.73 -13.28
CA PHE A 122 -9.06 3.72 -14.35
C PHE A 122 -8.64 3.13 -15.71
N THR A 123 -8.00 1.96 -15.73
CA THR A 123 -7.54 1.33 -16.98
C THR A 123 -8.40 0.16 -17.43
N ASP A 124 -9.48 -0.16 -16.71
CA ASP A 124 -10.40 -1.26 -17.03
C ASP A 124 -9.65 -2.60 -17.21
N SER A 125 -8.80 -2.89 -16.24
CA SER A 125 -7.90 -4.04 -16.28
C SER A 125 -7.66 -4.67 -14.91
N ILE A 126 -7.19 -5.91 -14.91
CA ILE A 126 -6.67 -6.60 -13.74
C ILE A 126 -5.14 -6.64 -13.85
N GLY A 127 -4.47 -5.94 -12.93
CA GLY A 127 -3.04 -6.02 -12.75
C GLY A 127 -2.66 -7.37 -12.14
N VAL A 128 -1.68 -8.04 -12.71
CA VAL A 128 -1.13 -9.30 -12.23
C VAL A 128 0.37 -9.12 -12.00
N VAL A 129 0.83 -9.41 -10.79
CA VAL A 129 2.25 -9.34 -10.47
C VAL A 129 2.65 -10.41 -9.46
N ASP A 130 3.81 -11.01 -9.68
CA ASP A 130 4.40 -11.95 -8.74
C ASP A 130 5.21 -11.18 -7.69
N ILE A 131 4.89 -11.41 -6.42
CA ILE A 131 5.46 -10.69 -5.28
C ILE A 131 6.63 -11.43 -4.65
N SER A 132 7.15 -12.51 -5.24
CA SER A 132 8.27 -13.24 -4.66
C SER A 132 9.50 -12.33 -4.44
N PRO A 133 10.23 -12.46 -3.32
CA PRO A 133 11.34 -11.55 -2.98
C PRO A 133 12.59 -11.74 -3.85
N ASP A 134 12.77 -12.94 -4.39
CA ASP A 134 13.93 -13.40 -5.15
C ASP A 134 13.84 -13.11 -6.66
N ILE A 135 12.70 -12.60 -7.12
CA ILE A 135 12.48 -12.23 -8.51
C ILE A 135 12.33 -10.73 -8.68
N ARG A 136 12.71 -10.23 -9.86
CA ARG A 136 12.34 -8.87 -10.26
C ARG A 136 10.85 -8.86 -10.61
N PRO A 137 10.02 -8.05 -9.94
CA PRO A 137 8.61 -7.97 -10.25
C PRO A 137 8.39 -7.54 -11.71
N ASN A 138 7.46 -8.22 -12.37
CA ASN A 138 7.02 -7.88 -13.72
C ASN A 138 5.50 -7.79 -13.71
N ALA A 139 4.97 -6.59 -13.47
CA ALA A 139 3.53 -6.36 -13.51
C ALA A 139 3.05 -6.39 -14.96
N MET A 140 1.88 -6.99 -15.17
CA MET A 140 1.16 -6.97 -16.43
C MET A 140 -0.32 -6.71 -16.17
N SER A 141 -1.03 -6.18 -17.16
CA SER A 141 -2.47 -5.96 -17.08
C SER A 141 -3.22 -6.89 -18.02
N ILE A 142 -4.27 -7.52 -17.52
CA ILE A 142 -5.26 -8.25 -18.30
C ILE A 142 -6.43 -7.30 -18.53
N ALA A 143 -6.69 -6.92 -19.78
CA ALA A 143 -7.83 -6.07 -20.12
C ALA A 143 -9.16 -6.78 -19.81
N LEU A 144 -10.10 -6.07 -19.19
CA LEU A 144 -11.45 -6.58 -18.93
C LEU A 144 -12.38 -6.45 -20.15
N GLY A 145 -11.99 -5.62 -21.11
CA GLY A 145 -12.75 -5.41 -22.34
C GLY A 145 -11.95 -4.66 -23.41
N PRO A 146 -12.59 -4.31 -24.54
CA PRO A 146 -12.02 -3.43 -25.54
C PRO A 146 -11.64 -2.08 -24.94
N LYS A 147 -10.52 -1.49 -25.38
CA LYS A 147 -10.13 -0.16 -24.92
C LYS A 147 -11.19 0.87 -25.29
N VAL A 148 -11.73 1.54 -24.28
CA VAL A 148 -12.64 2.68 -24.44
C VAL A 148 -11.86 3.96 -24.15
N GLU A 149 -11.84 4.90 -25.08
CA GLU A 149 -11.24 6.22 -24.85
C GLU A 149 -11.99 6.95 -23.73
N MET A 150 -11.24 7.57 -22.81
CA MET A 150 -11.83 8.31 -21.71
C MET A 150 -12.43 9.63 -22.21
N ASP A 151 -13.69 9.89 -21.84
CA ASP A 151 -14.27 11.22 -21.91
C ASP A 151 -13.65 12.15 -20.85
N ASP A 152 -14.01 13.43 -20.90
CA ASP A 152 -13.44 14.45 -20.02
C ASP A 152 -13.83 14.25 -18.55
N VAL A 153 -15.00 13.67 -18.28
CA VAL A 153 -15.46 13.38 -16.91
C VAL A 153 -14.60 12.27 -16.31
N ARG A 154 -14.39 11.17 -17.04
CA ARG A 154 -13.54 10.05 -16.62
C ARG A 154 -12.08 10.45 -16.46
N LYS A 155 -11.56 11.30 -17.35
CA LYS A 155 -10.21 11.88 -17.21
C LYS A 155 -10.10 12.75 -15.97
N GLY A 156 -11.10 13.61 -15.74
CA GLY A 156 -11.18 14.46 -14.56
C GLY A 156 -11.17 13.64 -13.27
N GLU A 157 -11.99 12.58 -13.21
CA GLU A 157 -12.00 11.64 -12.09
C GLU A 157 -10.62 10.98 -11.89
N MET A 158 -10.01 10.46 -12.96
CA MET A 158 -8.67 9.86 -12.86
C MET A 158 -7.65 10.83 -12.26
N PHE A 159 -7.60 12.07 -12.74
CA PHE A 159 -6.68 13.09 -12.21
C PHE A 159 -7.00 13.52 -10.78
N PHE A 160 -8.27 13.55 -10.41
CA PHE A 160 -8.69 13.88 -9.05
C PHE A 160 -8.15 12.86 -8.02
N TYR A 161 -7.97 11.61 -8.44
CA TYR A 161 -7.42 10.53 -7.61
C TYR A 161 -5.91 10.28 -7.82
N ASP A 162 -5.26 10.94 -8.80
CA ASP A 162 -3.87 10.68 -9.18
C ASP A 162 -2.89 11.53 -8.37
N ALA A 163 -2.22 10.92 -7.40
CA ALA A 163 -1.21 11.58 -6.59
C ALA A 163 0.13 11.75 -7.32
N SER A 164 0.33 11.10 -8.48
CA SER A 164 1.54 11.31 -9.30
C SER A 164 1.65 12.73 -9.84
N LEU A 165 0.54 13.48 -9.84
CA LEU A 165 0.47 14.91 -10.17
C LEU A 165 0.96 15.81 -9.02
N CYS A 166 1.10 15.27 -7.80
CA CYS A 166 1.55 16.01 -6.62
C CYS A 166 3.02 15.72 -6.31
N PHE A 167 3.70 16.72 -5.73
CA PHE A 167 5.10 16.57 -5.31
C PHE A 167 5.25 15.39 -4.35
N GLN A 168 6.19 14.48 -4.66
CA GLN A 168 6.46 13.26 -3.90
C GLN A 168 5.24 12.35 -3.66
N LYS A 169 4.12 12.57 -4.36
CA LYS A 169 2.93 11.70 -4.33
C LYS A 169 2.28 11.49 -2.96
N TRP A 170 2.38 12.47 -2.06
CA TRP A 170 1.80 12.42 -0.70
C TRP A 170 0.29 12.40 -0.66
N LEU A 171 -0.35 13.05 -1.63
CA LEU A 171 -1.79 13.25 -1.65
C LEU A 171 -2.26 13.43 -3.09
N SER A 172 -3.57 13.32 -3.25
CA SER A 172 -4.35 13.70 -4.42
C SER A 172 -5.47 14.63 -3.96
N CYS A 173 -6.29 15.16 -4.89
CA CYS A 173 -7.49 15.90 -4.52
C CYS A 173 -8.43 15.04 -3.65
N ALA A 174 -8.59 13.76 -4.00
CA ALA A 174 -9.42 12.79 -3.27
C ALA A 174 -8.96 12.50 -1.85
N THR A 175 -7.68 12.74 -1.53
CA THR A 175 -7.15 12.51 -0.16
C THR A 175 -7.83 13.45 0.85
N CYS A 176 -8.18 14.67 0.44
CA CYS A 176 -8.84 15.66 1.28
C CYS A 176 -10.32 15.85 0.95
N HIS A 177 -10.75 15.46 -0.25
CA HIS A 177 -12.10 15.66 -0.77
C HIS A 177 -12.66 14.32 -1.30
N PRO A 178 -13.02 13.37 -0.41
CA PRO A 178 -13.55 12.07 -0.81
C PRO A 178 -14.95 12.15 -1.44
#